data_AF-A0A0C5BG27-F1
#
_entry.id   AF-A0A0C5BG27-F1
#
_cell.length_a   1.000
_cell.length_b   1.000
_cell.length_c   1.000
_cell.angle_alpha   90.00
_cell.angle_beta   90.00
_cell.angle_gamma   90.00
#
_symmetry.space_group_name_H-M   'P 1'
#
loop_
_entity.id
_entity.type
_entity.pdbx_description
1 polymer ?
#
loop_
_entity_poly.entity_id
_entity_poly.type
_entity_poly.pdbx_seq_one_letter_code
_entity_poly.pdbx_strand_id
1 'polypeptide(L)'
;MTSSEHGREGGLGYGFALAGFASFFYVALVVCVFGVLSLLLDQDVVPERDAGPVLGPASVAACVLAVLIAMITLAARPAVTHVVGPSVLTGVVVSALYVVVGAALYGLGANDPAAILGWLLAHVSTAFTIAIGVVAAVVQSLFLLVLARHDAGGRRPRWGWEGDERE
;
A
#
# COMPACT_ATOMS: atom_id res chain seq x y z
N MET A 1 12.27 37.25 16.34
CA MET A 1 11.09 36.37 16.26
C MET A 1 11.55 35.03 15.71
N THR A 2 11.49 33.98 16.51
CA THR A 2 12.07 32.66 16.20
C THR A 2 11.10 31.60 16.69
N SER A 3 10.20 31.18 15.81
CA SER A 3 9.13 30.21 16.10
C SER A 3 8.89 29.35 14.86
N SER A 4 9.92 28.60 14.48
CA SER A 4 9.95 27.73 13.29
C SER A 4 10.53 26.35 13.56
N GLU A 5 10.67 25.98 14.84
CA GLU A 5 11.16 24.67 15.31
C GLU A 5 10.18 24.06 16.31
N HIS A 6 8.94 23.88 15.86
CA HIS A 6 8.06 22.82 16.36
C HIS A 6 7.72 21.93 15.16
N GLY A 7 8.70 21.09 14.80
CA GLY A 7 8.44 19.91 13.98
C GLY A 7 7.50 18.95 14.71
N ARG A 8 7.12 17.86 14.03
CA ARG A 8 6.06 16.92 14.44
C ARG A 8 6.48 15.98 15.60
N GLU A 9 7.22 16.49 16.58
CA GLU A 9 7.87 15.76 17.68
C GLU A 9 6.86 15.07 18.60
N GLY A 10 5.76 15.75 18.95
CA GLY A 10 4.65 15.16 19.71
C GLY A 10 3.74 14.21 18.90
N GLY A 11 3.93 14.09 17.59
CA GLY A 11 2.97 13.45 16.67
C GLY A 11 3.41 12.12 16.06
N LEU A 12 4.61 11.60 16.38
CA LEU A 12 5.17 10.45 15.66
C LEU A 12 4.36 9.16 15.86
N GLY A 13 3.89 8.89 17.08
CA GLY A 13 3.11 7.70 17.41
C GLY A 13 1.78 7.60 16.65
N TYR A 14 1.13 8.74 16.38
CA TYR A 14 -0.08 8.79 15.56
C TYR A 14 0.20 8.37 14.11
N GLY A 15 1.29 8.87 13.52
CA GLY A 15 1.71 8.51 12.16
C GLY A 15 2.02 7.02 12.02
N PHE A 16 2.70 6.41 12.99
CA PHE A 16 2.95 4.96 13.02
C PHE A 16 1.67 4.14 13.18
N ALA A 17 0.78 4.52 14.10
CA ALA A 17 -0.48 3.81 14.31
C ALA A 17 -1.40 3.88 13.08
N LEU A 18 -1.47 5.05 12.44
CA LEU A 18 -2.23 5.28 11.21
C LEU A 18 -1.65 4.47 10.03
N ALA A 19 -0.32 4.41 9.90
CA ALA A 19 0.35 3.62 8.86
C ALA A 19 0.13 2.11 9.03
N GLY A 20 0.15 1.62 10.28
CA GLY A 20 -0.19 0.23 10.60
C GLY A 20 -1.65 -0.11 10.30
N PHE A 21 -2.59 0.74 10.70
CA PHE A 21 -4.01 0.56 10.35
C PHE A 21 -4.24 0.56 8.83
N ALA A 22 -3.62 1.51 8.13
CA ALA A 22 -3.75 1.64 6.68
C ALA A 22 -3.09 0.48 5.91
N SER A 23 -2.00 -0.12 6.41
CA SER A 23 -1.42 -1.32 5.78
C SER A 23 -2.29 -2.57 5.97
N PHE A 24 -2.94 -2.75 7.12
CA PHE A 24 -3.97 -3.78 7.29
C PHE A 24 -5.20 -3.56 6.39
N PHE A 25 -5.66 -2.31 6.24
CA PHE A 25 -6.73 -1.95 5.31
C PHE A 25 -6.34 -2.21 3.85
N TYR A 26 -5.09 -1.92 3.46
CA TYR A 26 -4.54 -2.28 2.16
C TYR A 26 -4.56 -3.79 1.91
N VAL A 27 -4.12 -4.62 2.88
CA VAL A 27 -4.23 -6.09 2.77
C VAL A 27 -5.67 -6.54 2.54
N ALA A 28 -6.63 -6.02 3.31
CA ALA A 28 -8.04 -6.36 3.18
C ALA A 28 -8.61 -5.97 1.80
N LEU A 29 -8.24 -4.80 1.26
CA LEU A 29 -8.63 -4.38 -0.08
C LEU A 29 -8.00 -5.24 -1.17
N VAL A 30 -6.71 -5.61 -1.07
CA VAL A 30 -6.05 -6.49 -2.05
C VAL A 30 -6.73 -7.86 -2.10
N VAL A 31 -7.02 -8.48 -0.95
CA VAL A 31 -7.74 -9.76 -0.88
C VAL A 31 -9.14 -9.65 -1.49
N CYS A 32 -9.88 -8.58 -1.17
CA CYS A 32 -11.22 -8.33 -1.71
C CYS A 32 -11.19 -8.15 -3.23
N VAL A 33 -10.32 -7.28 -3.74
CA VAL A 33 -10.23 -6.96 -5.17
C VAL A 33 -9.70 -8.15 -5.97
N PHE A 34 -8.73 -8.92 -5.46
CA PHE A 34 -8.26 -10.13 -6.13
C PHE A 34 -9.33 -11.22 -6.18
N GLY A 35 -10.12 -11.42 -5.10
CA GLY A 35 -11.25 -12.35 -5.11
C GLY A 35 -12.35 -11.94 -6.11
N VAL A 36 -12.68 -10.65 -6.17
CA VAL A 36 -13.65 -10.12 -7.14
C VAL A 36 -13.13 -10.24 -8.58
N LEU A 37 -11.86 -9.91 -8.85
CA LEU A 37 -11.26 -10.06 -10.18
C LEU A 37 -11.19 -11.51 -10.63
N SER A 38 -10.82 -12.44 -9.74
CA SER A 38 -10.77 -13.88 -10.04
C SER A 38 -12.13 -14.41 -10.49
N LEU A 39 -13.21 -14.04 -9.79
CA LEU A 39 -14.60 -14.40 -10.15
C LEU A 39 -15.12 -13.69 -11.41
N LEU A 40 -14.65 -12.49 -11.73
CA LEU A 40 -15.07 -11.73 -12.92
C LEU A 40 -14.32 -12.15 -14.20
N LEU A 41 -13.10 -12.66 -14.07
CA LEU A 41 -12.24 -13.07 -15.18
C LEU A 41 -12.28 -14.59 -15.45
N ASP A 42 -12.81 -15.38 -14.51
CA ASP A 42 -12.69 -16.84 -14.46
C ASP A 42 -11.20 -17.27 -14.49
N GLN A 43 -10.39 -16.59 -13.68
CA GLN A 43 -8.93 -16.74 -13.64
C GLN A 43 -8.39 -16.85 -12.22
N ASP A 44 -7.47 -17.79 -12.01
CA ASP A 44 -6.64 -17.84 -10.80
C ASP A 44 -5.68 -16.64 -10.73
N VAL A 45 -5.43 -16.15 -9.52
CA VAL A 45 -4.48 -15.04 -9.25
C VAL A 45 -3.03 -15.44 -9.58
N VAL A 46 -2.72 -16.74 -9.58
CA VAL A 46 -1.47 -17.32 -10.06
C VAL A 46 -1.86 -18.48 -10.99
N PRO A 47 -1.83 -18.30 -12.33
CA PRO A 47 -2.32 -19.30 -13.28
C PRO A 47 -1.31 -20.45 -13.52
N GLU A 48 -0.04 -20.28 -13.16
CA GLU A 48 0.95 -21.35 -13.25
C GLU A 48 0.69 -22.43 -12.20
N ARG A 49 0.12 -23.56 -12.63
CA ARG A 49 -0.13 -24.74 -11.79
C ARG A 49 1.13 -25.33 -11.14
N ASP A 50 2.29 -25.02 -11.72
CA ASP A 50 3.61 -25.45 -11.26
C ASP A 50 4.26 -24.44 -10.28
N ALA A 51 3.67 -23.25 -10.10
CA ALA A 51 4.14 -22.28 -9.12
C ALA A 51 3.76 -22.73 -7.69
N GLY A 52 4.76 -22.75 -6.80
CA GLY A 52 4.54 -23.13 -5.40
C GLY A 52 3.55 -22.19 -4.69
N PRO A 53 2.71 -22.70 -3.76
CA PRO A 53 1.60 -21.95 -3.14
C PRO A 53 2.02 -20.72 -2.30
N VAL A 54 3.32 -20.52 -2.11
CA VAL A 54 3.91 -19.37 -1.42
C VAL A 54 4.09 -18.15 -2.36
N LEU A 55 4.13 -18.34 -3.69
CA LEU A 55 4.51 -17.29 -4.64
C LEU A 55 3.59 -16.06 -4.62
N GLY A 56 2.27 -16.28 -4.69
CA GLY A 56 1.27 -15.21 -4.57
C GLY A 56 1.34 -14.49 -3.21
N PRO A 57 1.22 -15.20 -2.08
CA PRO A 57 1.34 -14.61 -0.74
C PRO A 57 2.64 -13.84 -0.49
N ALA A 58 3.79 -14.35 -0.94
CA ALA A 58 5.08 -13.68 -0.77
C ALA A 58 5.18 -12.40 -1.62
N SER A 59 4.67 -12.42 -2.86
CA SER A 59 4.65 -11.25 -3.74
C SER A 59 3.75 -10.14 -3.19
N VAL A 60 2.59 -10.50 -2.63
CA VAL A 60 1.72 -9.55 -1.92
C VAL A 60 2.38 -9.05 -0.64
N ALA A 61 3.02 -9.91 0.17
CA ALA A 61 3.70 -9.50 1.40
C ALA A 61 4.83 -8.49 1.14
N ALA A 62 5.64 -8.68 0.08
CA ALA A 62 6.65 -7.71 -0.34
C ALA A 62 6.03 -6.34 -0.67
N CYS A 63 4.89 -6.32 -1.37
CA CYS A 63 4.15 -5.09 -1.68
C CYS A 63 3.58 -4.41 -0.42
N VAL A 64 3.02 -5.18 0.52
CA VAL A 64 2.52 -4.67 1.81
C VAL A 64 3.64 -4.03 2.62
N LEU A 65 4.83 -4.64 2.66
CA LEU A 65 6.00 -4.08 3.31
C LEU A 65 6.46 -2.78 2.64
N ALA A 66 6.51 -2.72 1.31
CA ALA A 66 6.86 -1.50 0.59
C ALA A 66 5.86 -0.36 0.83
N VAL A 67 4.56 -0.66 0.84
CA VAL A 67 3.49 0.30 1.16
C VAL A 67 3.58 0.79 2.61
N LEU A 68 3.83 -0.10 3.57
CA LEU A 68 4.05 0.27 4.98
C LEU A 68 5.29 1.15 5.16
N ILE A 69 6.40 0.82 4.49
CA ILE A 69 7.64 1.62 4.51
C ILE A 69 7.42 2.99 3.84
N ALA A 70 6.63 3.07 2.76
CA ALA A 70 6.26 4.34 2.14
C ALA A 70 5.43 5.21 3.10
N MET A 71 4.41 4.65 3.76
CA MET A 71 3.65 5.37 4.79
C MET A 71 4.53 5.82 5.96
N ILE A 72 5.42 4.96 6.46
CA ILE A 72 6.37 5.28 7.55
C ILE A 72 7.36 6.39 7.15
N THR A 73 7.91 6.37 5.94
CA THR A 73 8.90 7.37 5.48
C THR A 73 8.28 8.70 5.06
N LEU A 74 6.97 8.75 4.78
CA LEU A 74 6.22 10.00 4.78
C LEU A 74 5.79 10.39 6.21
N ALA A 75 5.54 9.42 7.09
CA ALA A 75 5.40 9.49 8.57
C ALA A 75 6.11 10.78 9.28
N ALA A 76 7.25 10.15 8.96
CA ALA A 76 8.55 10.67 9.40
C ALA A 76 8.80 12.15 9.04
N ARG A 77 8.18 12.69 7.98
CA ARG A 77 8.37 14.09 7.53
C ARG A 77 7.76 15.11 8.51
N PRO A 78 8.18 16.39 8.47
CA PRO A 78 7.63 17.41 9.37
C PRO A 78 6.20 17.83 9.03
N ALA A 79 5.80 17.78 7.76
CA ALA A 79 4.43 18.06 7.30
C ALA A 79 4.17 17.41 5.93
N VAL A 80 2.90 17.14 5.60
CA VAL A 80 2.47 16.67 4.26
C VAL A 80 2.35 17.83 3.27
N THR A 81 3.24 17.89 2.27
CA THR A 81 3.19 18.92 1.20
C THR A 81 2.46 18.47 -0.07
N HIS A 82 2.48 17.18 -0.39
CA HIS A 82 1.90 16.63 -1.62
C HIS A 82 1.26 15.27 -1.36
N VAL A 83 0.01 15.09 -1.80
CA VAL A 83 -0.75 13.82 -1.70
C VAL A 83 -0.58 12.98 -2.98
N VAL A 84 -0.91 13.57 -4.14
CA VAL A 84 -1.05 12.82 -5.41
C VAL A 84 0.29 12.24 -5.88
N GLY A 85 1.35 13.05 -5.94
CA GLY A 85 2.67 12.63 -6.44
C GLY A 85 3.23 11.38 -5.73
N PRO A 86 3.37 11.39 -4.39
CA PRO A 86 3.81 10.22 -3.64
C PRO A 86 2.88 9.00 -3.77
N SER A 87 1.57 9.23 -3.90
CA SER A 87 0.60 8.14 -4.02
C SER A 87 0.67 7.45 -5.39
N VAL A 88 0.76 8.21 -6.48
CA VAL A 88 0.97 7.66 -7.83
C VAL A 88 2.32 6.93 -7.91
N LEU A 89 3.38 7.51 -7.35
CA LEU A 89 4.69 6.86 -7.27
C LEU A 89 4.62 5.53 -6.49
N THR A 90 3.90 5.52 -5.36
CA THR A 90 3.70 4.29 -4.56
C THR A 90 2.97 3.22 -5.37
N GLY A 91 1.90 3.57 -6.10
CA GLY A 91 1.19 2.63 -6.97
C GLY A 91 2.06 2.04 -8.07
N VAL A 92 2.84 2.87 -8.77
CA VAL A 92 3.77 2.42 -9.83
C VAL A 92 4.87 1.52 -9.26
N VAL A 93 5.47 1.89 -8.13
CA VAL A 93 6.50 1.07 -7.45
C VAL A 93 5.91 -0.26 -6.98
N VAL A 94 4.67 -0.29 -6.49
CA VAL A 94 3.99 -1.53 -6.07
C VAL A 94 3.68 -2.44 -7.24
N SER A 95 3.14 -1.94 -8.36
CA SER A 95 2.92 -2.76 -9.56
C SER A 95 4.23 -3.35 -10.10
N ALA A 96 5.31 -2.55 -10.14
CA ALA A 96 6.62 -3.04 -10.55
C ALA A 96 7.19 -4.08 -9.57
N LEU A 97 7.08 -3.84 -8.26
CA LEU A 97 7.57 -4.76 -7.23
C LEU A 97 6.82 -6.10 -7.23
N TYR A 98 5.49 -6.07 -7.39
CA TYR A 98 4.67 -7.28 -7.48
C TYR A 98 5.16 -8.21 -8.60
N VAL A 99 5.39 -7.65 -9.79
CA VAL A 99 5.83 -8.42 -10.96
C VAL A 99 7.29 -8.85 -10.84
N VAL A 100 8.19 -7.98 -10.35
CA VAL A 100 9.61 -8.33 -10.16
C VAL A 100 9.79 -9.41 -9.10
N VAL A 101 9.04 -9.37 -7.99
CA VAL A 101 9.08 -10.42 -6.95
C VAL A 101 8.47 -11.72 -7.45
N GLY A 102 7.32 -11.67 -8.13
CA GLY A 102 6.70 -12.85 -8.74
C GLY A 102 7.63 -13.54 -9.76
N ALA A 103 8.21 -12.77 -10.68
CA ALA A 103 9.15 -13.25 -11.69
C ALA A 103 10.42 -13.87 -11.07
N ALA A 104 10.99 -13.22 -10.05
CA ALA A 104 12.17 -13.72 -9.35
C ALA A 104 11.87 -15.01 -8.59
N LEU A 105 10.76 -15.08 -7.84
CA LEU A 105 10.35 -16.28 -7.12
C LEU A 105 10.04 -17.44 -8.10
N TYR A 106 9.41 -17.15 -9.24
CA TYR A 106 9.10 -18.15 -10.26
C TYR A 106 10.36 -18.73 -10.89
N GLY A 107 11.25 -17.89 -11.43
CA GLY A 107 12.48 -18.34 -12.09
C GLY A 107 13.48 -19.01 -11.15
N LEU A 108 13.56 -18.58 -9.89
CA LEU A 108 14.35 -19.27 -8.86
C LEU A 108 13.76 -20.64 -8.50
N GLY A 109 12.43 -20.78 -8.44
CA GLY A 109 11.76 -22.07 -8.26
C GLY A 109 11.99 -23.03 -9.44
N ALA A 110 11.84 -22.51 -10.67
CA ALA A 110 12.07 -23.26 -11.91
C ALA A 110 13.55 -23.58 -12.18
N ASN A 111 14.48 -22.90 -11.49
CA ASN A 111 15.92 -22.91 -11.78
C ASN A 111 16.28 -22.46 -13.22
N ASP A 112 15.40 -21.67 -13.85
CA ASP A 112 15.59 -21.10 -15.19
C ASP A 112 15.58 -19.56 -15.14
N PRO A 113 16.73 -18.89 -15.39
CA PRO A 113 16.80 -17.44 -15.52
C PRO A 113 16.02 -16.86 -16.70
N ALA A 114 15.76 -17.63 -17.77
CA ALA A 114 14.99 -17.15 -18.93
C ALA A 114 13.49 -17.03 -18.60
N ALA A 115 12.96 -17.96 -17.81
CA ALA A 115 11.59 -17.92 -17.28
C ALA A 115 11.26 -16.63 -16.52
N ILE A 116 12.23 -15.97 -15.88
CA ILE A 116 12.04 -14.67 -15.20
C ILE A 116 11.51 -13.62 -16.19
N LEU A 117 12.15 -13.50 -17.36
CA LEU A 117 11.76 -12.50 -18.36
C LEU A 117 10.42 -12.85 -19.01
N GLY A 118 10.18 -14.13 -19.28
CA GLY A 118 8.90 -14.61 -19.82
C GLY A 118 7.72 -14.32 -18.88
N TRP A 119 7.85 -14.69 -17.61
CA TRP A 119 6.81 -14.46 -16.60
C TRP A 119 6.55 -12.96 -16.37
N LEU A 120 7.62 -12.15 -16.31
CA LEU A 120 7.51 -10.69 -16.16
C LEU A 120 6.77 -10.03 -17.33
N LEU A 121 7.06 -10.42 -18.58
CA LEU A 121 6.38 -9.89 -19.76
C LEU A 121 4.92 -10.35 -19.85
N ALA A 122 4.58 -11.55 -19.36
CA ALA A 122 3.21 -12.01 -19.27
C ALA A 122 2.40 -11.26 -18.18
N HIS A 123 3.00 -10.99 -17.03
CA HIS A 123 2.29 -10.47 -15.86
C HIS A 123 2.26 -8.94 -15.72
N VAL A 124 3.10 -8.20 -16.44
CA VAL A 124 3.21 -6.72 -16.32
C VAL A 124 1.91 -5.95 -16.62
N SER A 125 1.04 -6.48 -17.47
CA SER A 125 -0.20 -5.84 -17.92
C SER A 125 -1.48 -6.50 -17.39
N THR A 126 -1.39 -7.46 -16.47
CA THR A 126 -2.57 -8.17 -15.95
C THR A 126 -3.43 -7.26 -15.07
N ALA A 127 -4.74 -7.57 -15.01
CA ALA A 127 -5.68 -6.86 -14.14
C ALA A 127 -5.24 -6.88 -12.67
N PHE A 128 -4.64 -7.98 -12.19
CA PHE A 128 -4.12 -8.11 -10.83
C PHE A 128 -2.94 -7.16 -10.56
N THR A 129 -1.96 -7.08 -11.46
CA THR A 129 -0.81 -6.15 -11.39
C THR A 129 -1.25 -4.68 -11.40
N ILE A 130 -2.25 -4.33 -12.20
CA ILE A 130 -2.82 -2.98 -12.24
C ILE A 130 -3.59 -2.69 -10.95
N ALA A 131 -4.42 -3.63 -10.50
CA ALA A 131 -5.26 -3.47 -9.32
C ALA A 131 -4.46 -3.28 -8.03
N ILE A 132 -3.40 -4.07 -7.81
CA ILE A 132 -2.58 -3.95 -6.59
C ILE A 132 -1.90 -2.56 -6.49
N GLY A 133 -1.40 -2.02 -7.60
CA GLY A 133 -0.85 -0.66 -7.65
C GLY A 133 -1.91 0.44 -7.50
N VAL A 134 -3.08 0.29 -8.11
CA VAL A 134 -4.20 1.24 -7.97
C VAL A 134 -4.72 1.27 -6.53
N VAL A 135 -4.91 0.11 -5.90
CA VAL A 135 -5.32 0.00 -4.49
C VAL A 135 -4.25 0.62 -3.56
N ALA A 136 -2.96 0.41 -3.84
CA ALA A 136 -1.87 1.05 -3.09
C ALA A 136 -1.90 2.58 -3.22
N ALA A 137 -2.08 3.12 -4.42
CA ALA A 137 -2.20 4.56 -4.64
C ALA A 137 -3.44 5.18 -3.95
N VAL A 138 -4.57 4.47 -3.93
CA VAL A 138 -5.79 4.90 -3.21
C VAL A 138 -5.54 4.93 -1.70
N VAL A 139 -5.00 3.86 -1.11
CA VAL A 139 -4.74 3.82 0.35
C VAL A 139 -3.67 4.84 0.75
N GLN A 140 -2.60 5.00 -0.03
CA GLN A 140 -1.58 6.03 0.22
C GLN A 140 -2.20 7.44 0.16
N SER A 141 -3.14 7.69 -0.77
CA SER A 141 -3.84 8.98 -0.86
C SER A 141 -4.71 9.24 0.37
N LEU A 142 -5.48 8.24 0.82
CA LEU A 142 -6.32 8.34 2.03
C LEU A 142 -5.47 8.56 3.28
N PHE A 143 -4.37 7.82 3.43
CA PHE A 143 -3.40 7.99 4.50
C PHE A 143 -2.85 9.43 4.56
N LEU A 144 -2.37 9.96 3.42
CA LEU A 144 -1.82 11.31 3.35
C LEU A 144 -2.88 12.41 3.53
N LEU A 145 -4.13 12.19 3.13
CA LEU A 145 -5.23 13.13 3.40
C LEU A 145 -5.60 13.19 4.89
N VAL A 146 -5.62 12.05 5.58
CA VAL A 146 -5.84 11.99 7.03
C VAL A 146 -4.68 12.63 7.79
N LEU A 147 -3.44 12.34 7.40
CA LEU A 147 -2.24 12.93 7.99
C LEU A 147 -2.16 14.45 7.75
N ALA A 148 -2.41 14.93 6.54
CA ALA A 148 -2.46 16.36 6.23
C ALA A 148 -3.56 17.10 7.02
N ARG A 149 -4.72 16.46 7.23
CA ARG A 149 -5.79 17.00 8.08
C ARG A 149 -5.39 17.07 9.55
N HIS A 150 -4.60 16.12 10.04
CA HIS A 150 -4.03 16.15 11.39
C HIS A 150 -2.99 17.28 11.52
N ASP A 151 -2.04 17.39 10.59
CA ASP A 151 -1.00 18.43 10.55
C ASP A 151 -1.62 19.85 10.48
N ALA A 152 -2.75 20.01 9.80
CA ALA A 152 -3.52 21.25 9.73
C ALA A 152 -4.31 21.60 11.02
N GLY A 153 -4.05 20.93 12.15
CA GLY A 153 -4.73 21.17 13.42
C GLY A 153 -6.18 20.65 13.46
N GLY A 154 -6.51 19.66 12.61
CA GLY A 154 -7.86 19.12 12.51
C GLY A 154 -8.35 18.52 13.83
N ARG A 155 -9.30 19.22 14.48
CA ARG A 155 -9.97 18.74 15.70
C ARG A 155 -10.46 17.30 15.55
N ARG A 156 -10.25 16.49 16.60
CA ARG A 156 -10.90 15.18 16.77
C ARG A 156 -12.40 15.36 16.52
N PRO A 157 -13.05 14.53 15.68
CA PRO A 157 -14.49 14.61 15.47
C PRO A 157 -15.18 14.37 16.82
N ARG A 158 -16.07 15.29 17.19
CA ARG A 158 -17.03 15.05 18.27
C ARG A 158 -18.23 14.34 17.68
N TRP A 159 -18.67 13.26 18.31
CA TRP A 159 -19.85 12.52 17.89
C TRP A 159 -21.09 12.98 18.66
N GLY A 160 -22.29 12.81 18.09
CA GLY A 160 -23.55 13.28 18.71
C GLY A 160 -23.93 12.57 20.02
N TRP A 161 -23.24 11.48 20.37
CA TRP A 161 -23.36 10.78 21.65
C TRP A 161 -22.26 11.16 22.66
N GLU A 162 -21.24 11.90 22.25
CA GLU A 162 -20.24 12.52 23.14
C GLU A 162 -20.83 13.85 23.64
N GLY A 163 -21.85 13.76 24.51
CA GLY A 163 -22.49 14.92 25.11
C GLY A 163 -21.50 15.79 25.88
N ASP A 164 -21.72 17.10 25.88
CA ASP A 164 -20.92 18.02 26.69
C ASP A 164 -21.31 17.86 28.18
N GLU A 165 -20.63 16.95 28.89
CA GLU A 165 -20.71 16.74 30.35
C GLU A 165 -20.13 17.93 31.16
N ARG A 166 -20.41 19.17 30.73
CA ARG A 166 -19.80 20.42 31.21
C ARG A 166 -20.76 21.62 31.11
N GLU A 167 -21.92 21.48 31.74
CA GLU A 167 -22.72 22.61 32.25
C GLU A 167 -22.71 22.56 33.79
#